data_AF-A0A3D5J337-F1
#
_entry.id   AF-A0A3D5J337-F1
#
_cell.length_a   1.000
_cell.length_b   1.000
_cell.length_c   1.000
_cell.angle_alpha   90.00
_cell.angle_beta   90.00
_cell.angle_gamma   90.00
#
_symmetry.space_group_name_H-M   'P 1'
#
loop_
_entity.id
_entity.type
_entity.pdbx_description
1 polymer ?
#
loop_
_entity_poly.entity_id
_entity_poly.type
_entity_poly.pdbx_seq_one_letter_code
_entity_poly.pdbx_strand_id
1 'polypeptide(L)'
;MELDFLSPVSEELIAYAKNLSQHSIGAKAKFNSVLNGIPDLSDVQIAIIGIRENRLAESYEDSLLNFDGIRKAFYGLFPGNWHLNIADLGDIQQGDTVKDTYFAVEKTVAALVKMEVIPVILGGSQDLIYAQYRAYDTLDEMVNLV
;
A
#
# COMPACT_ATOMS: atom_id res chain seq x y z
N MET A 1 9.80 11.63 -4.95
CA MET A 1 10.02 11.33 -6.39
C MET A 1 9.89 9.85 -6.77
N GLU A 2 9.84 8.88 -5.83
CA GLU A 2 9.44 7.49 -6.15
C GLU A 2 8.12 7.08 -5.46
N LEU A 3 7.77 7.77 -4.37
CA LEU A 3 6.53 7.57 -3.61
C LEU A 3 5.50 8.69 -3.85
N ASP A 4 5.78 9.62 -4.76
CA ASP A 4 4.92 10.81 -5.01
C ASP A 4 3.60 10.45 -5.70
N PHE A 5 3.50 9.22 -6.22
CA PHE A 5 2.27 8.68 -6.80
C PHE A 5 1.20 8.34 -5.76
N LEU A 6 1.58 8.31 -4.48
CA LEU A 6 0.70 7.93 -3.39
C LEU A 6 -0.16 9.11 -2.94
N SER A 7 -1.46 8.95 -3.10
CA SER A 7 -2.45 9.75 -2.39
C SER A 7 -2.51 9.32 -0.92
N PRO A 8 -2.55 10.26 0.03
CA PRO A 8 -2.52 9.94 1.47
C PRO A 8 -3.77 9.19 1.93
N VAL A 9 -3.64 8.48 3.05
CA VAL A 9 -4.77 7.82 3.73
C VAL A 9 -5.78 8.89 4.16
N SER A 10 -7.08 8.60 4.01
CA SER A 10 -8.13 9.55 4.36
C SER A 10 -8.09 9.91 5.85
N GLU A 11 -8.38 11.18 6.17
CA GLU A 11 -8.42 11.65 7.55
C GLU A 11 -9.48 10.90 8.39
N GLU A 12 -10.57 10.43 7.76
CA GLU A 12 -11.57 9.58 8.43
C GLU A 12 -10.96 8.24 8.88
N LEU A 13 -10.18 7.58 8.03
CA LEU A 13 -9.51 6.33 8.37
C LEU A 13 -8.45 6.51 9.46
N ILE A 14 -7.67 7.59 9.38
CA ILE A 14 -6.66 7.92 10.40
C ILE A 14 -7.36 8.22 11.73
N ALA A 15 -8.46 8.98 11.73
CA ALA A 15 -9.24 9.28 12.93
C ALA A 15 -9.88 8.01 13.52
N TYR A 16 -10.42 7.13 12.66
CA TYR A 16 -10.92 5.82 13.08
C TYR A 16 -9.81 5.01 13.77
N ALA A 17 -8.63 4.88 13.13
CA ALA A 17 -7.51 4.12 13.66
C ALA A 17 -7.03 4.65 15.03
N LYS A 18 -6.96 5.97 15.20
CA LYS A 18 -6.59 6.63 16.47
C LYS A 18 -7.62 6.45 17.60
N ASN A 19 -8.87 6.21 17.27
CA ASN A 19 -9.94 5.96 18.25
C ASN A 19 -10.05 4.49 18.68
N LEU A 20 -9.27 3.58 18.09
CA LEU A 20 -9.19 2.19 18.50
C LEU A 20 -8.40 2.03 19.80
N SER A 21 -8.40 0.81 20.34
CA SER A 21 -7.50 0.45 21.46
C SER A 21 -6.05 0.76 21.09
N GLN A 22 -5.28 1.32 22.03
CA GLN A 22 -3.83 1.59 21.83
C GLN A 22 -3.00 0.34 21.50
N HIS A 23 -3.57 -0.85 21.68
CA HIS A 23 -2.93 -2.12 21.32
C HIS A 23 -3.34 -2.64 19.94
N SER A 24 -4.28 -2.00 19.25
CA SER A 24 -4.65 -2.40 17.88
C SER A 24 -3.55 -2.06 16.89
N ILE A 25 -3.58 -2.71 15.73
CA ILE A 25 -2.65 -2.45 14.64
C ILE A 25 -2.79 -0.99 14.16
N GLY A 26 -4.03 -0.54 13.93
CA GLY A 26 -4.28 0.81 13.42
C GLY A 26 -3.80 1.91 14.35
N ALA A 27 -3.94 1.74 15.68
CA ALA A 27 -3.52 2.75 16.65
C ALA A 27 -1.99 2.90 16.71
N LYS A 28 -1.24 1.85 16.35
CA LYS A 28 0.24 1.84 16.34
C LYS A 28 0.83 2.12 14.96
N ALA A 29 0.04 2.03 13.90
CA ALA A 29 0.50 2.23 12.54
C ALA A 29 0.90 3.69 12.28
N LYS A 30 1.89 3.87 11.40
CA LYS A 30 2.24 5.18 10.83
C LYS A 30 1.40 5.42 9.58
N PHE A 31 1.10 6.68 9.26
CA PHE A 31 0.23 7.01 8.13
C PHE A 31 0.85 8.08 7.25
N ASN A 32 0.82 7.86 5.92
CA ASN A 32 0.91 8.95 4.97
C ASN A 32 -0.37 9.79 5.08
N SER A 33 -0.23 11.06 5.48
CA SER A 33 -1.36 11.96 5.75
C SER A 33 -1.23 13.25 4.96
N VAL A 34 -2.34 13.96 4.74
CA VAL A 34 -2.30 15.26 4.06
C VAL A 34 -1.45 16.26 4.85
N LEU A 35 -1.53 16.22 6.18
CA LEU A 35 -0.83 17.16 7.05
C LEU A 35 0.68 16.90 7.16
N ASN A 36 1.08 15.63 7.34
CA ASN A 36 2.47 15.28 7.65
C ASN A 36 3.21 14.61 6.48
N GLY A 37 2.52 14.31 5.38
CA GLY A 37 3.08 13.55 4.27
C GLY A 37 3.40 12.11 4.67
N ILE A 38 4.33 11.52 3.91
CA ILE A 38 4.83 10.15 4.12
C ILE A 38 5.65 10.12 5.42
N PRO A 39 5.39 9.16 6.33
CA PRO A 39 6.13 9.04 7.58
C PRO A 39 7.57 8.57 7.33
N ASP A 40 8.43 8.72 8.33
CA ASP A 40 9.75 8.06 8.31
C ASP A 40 9.57 6.54 8.27
N LEU A 41 10.21 5.92 7.27
CA LEU A 41 10.15 4.48 6.99
C LEU A 41 11.37 3.72 7.52
N SER A 42 12.34 4.40 8.14
CA SER A 42 13.61 3.79 8.59
C SER A 42 13.46 2.62 9.59
N ASP A 43 12.37 2.60 10.36
CA ASP A 43 12.02 1.55 11.33
C ASP A 43 10.77 0.76 10.91
N VAL A 44 10.22 1.01 9.72
CA VAL A 44 9.01 0.36 9.21
C VAL A 44 9.42 -0.95 8.55
N GLN A 45 8.71 -2.03 8.86
CA GLN A 45 8.99 -3.36 8.29
C GLN A 45 7.97 -3.74 7.23
N ILE A 46 6.75 -3.19 7.32
CA ILE A 46 5.66 -3.44 6.38
C ILE A 46 5.02 -2.11 5.98
N ALA A 47 4.85 -1.91 4.67
CA ALA A 47 4.10 -0.79 4.11
C ALA A 47 2.85 -1.29 3.38
N ILE A 48 1.68 -0.80 3.77
CA ILE A 48 0.42 -1.04 3.07
C ILE A 48 0.27 0.01 1.98
N ILE A 49 -0.03 -0.44 0.76
CA ILE A 49 -0.32 0.41 -0.39
C ILE A 49 -1.57 -0.12 -1.09
N GLY A 50 -2.55 0.74 -1.33
CA GLY A 50 -3.68 0.42 -2.20
C GLY A 50 -3.38 0.78 -3.65
N ILE A 51 -3.83 -0.03 -4.59
CA ILE A 51 -3.73 0.26 -6.03
C ILE A 51 -5.13 0.23 -6.61
N ARG A 52 -5.67 1.40 -6.92
CA ARG A 52 -7.03 1.55 -7.44
C ARG A 52 -7.05 1.34 -8.95
N GLU A 53 -6.58 0.21 -9.44
CA GLU A 53 -6.59 -0.14 -10.86
C GLU A 53 -7.26 -1.50 -11.07
N ASN A 54 -8.28 -1.51 -11.92
CA ASN A 54 -9.04 -2.69 -12.32
C ASN A 54 -9.42 -2.68 -13.81
N ARG A 55 -8.90 -1.76 -14.64
CA ARG A 55 -9.29 -1.65 -16.06
C ARG A 55 -9.06 -2.91 -16.90
N LEU A 56 -8.16 -3.79 -16.45
CA LEU A 56 -7.88 -5.08 -17.09
C LEU A 56 -8.42 -6.29 -16.30
N ALA A 57 -9.32 -6.07 -15.34
CA ALA A 57 -10.03 -7.15 -14.67
C ALA A 57 -10.84 -7.99 -15.68
N GLU A 58 -10.83 -9.32 -15.52
CA GLU A 58 -11.63 -10.23 -16.35
C GLU A 58 -13.13 -9.91 -16.30
N SER A 59 -13.61 -9.49 -15.13
CA SER A 59 -14.95 -8.92 -14.94
C SER A 59 -14.79 -7.46 -14.53
N TYR A 60 -14.65 -6.58 -15.53
CA TYR A 60 -14.56 -5.15 -15.28
C TYR A 60 -15.85 -4.64 -14.64
N GLU A 61 -15.74 -4.14 -13.42
CA GLU A 61 -16.74 -3.30 -12.80
C GLU A 61 -16.23 -1.86 -12.84
N ASP A 62 -17.04 -0.96 -13.39
CA ASP A 62 -16.77 0.49 -13.40
C ASP A 62 -16.94 1.14 -12.01
N SER A 63 -16.84 0.32 -10.95
CA SER A 63 -16.93 0.75 -9.57
C SER A 63 -15.58 1.32 -9.13
N LEU A 64 -15.62 2.47 -8.47
CA LEU A 64 -14.44 3.04 -7.83
C LEU A 64 -13.98 2.08 -6.74
N LEU A 65 -12.78 1.52 -6.91
CA LEU A 65 -12.15 0.68 -5.90
C LEU A 65 -11.95 1.48 -4.62
N ASN A 66 -12.42 0.91 -3.51
CA ASN A 66 -12.31 1.49 -2.19
C ASN A 66 -11.82 0.42 -1.21
N PHE A 67 -10.70 0.71 -0.52
CA PHE A 67 -10.06 -0.19 0.43
C PHE A 67 -10.38 0.13 1.89
N ASP A 68 -11.21 1.15 2.17
CA ASP A 68 -11.51 1.63 3.52
C ASP A 68 -12.14 0.55 4.40
N GLY A 69 -13.00 -0.31 3.84
CA GLY A 69 -13.60 -1.42 4.57
C GLY A 69 -12.55 -2.43 5.05
N ILE A 70 -11.63 -2.82 4.16
CA ILE A 70 -10.52 -3.73 4.47
C ILE A 70 -9.58 -3.07 5.47
N ARG A 71 -9.23 -1.80 5.26
CA ARG A 71 -8.39 -1.03 6.19
C ARG A 71 -9.00 -0.94 7.58
N LYS A 72 -10.29 -0.57 7.70
CA LYS A 72 -11.00 -0.52 9.00
C LYS A 72 -10.96 -1.88 9.71
N ALA A 73 -11.23 -2.97 8.99
CA ALA A 73 -11.15 -4.31 9.54
C ALA A 73 -9.73 -4.65 10.02
N PHE A 74 -8.72 -4.39 9.19
CA PHE A 74 -7.31 -4.65 9.51
C PHE A 74 -6.81 -3.82 10.69
N TYR A 75 -7.12 -2.52 10.71
CA TYR A 75 -6.74 -1.61 11.80
C TYR A 75 -7.33 -2.04 13.15
N GLY A 76 -8.51 -2.65 13.15
CA GLY A 76 -9.18 -3.19 14.32
C GLY A 76 -8.56 -4.45 14.90
N LEU A 77 -7.66 -5.12 14.18
CA LEU A 77 -6.99 -6.33 14.66
C LEU A 77 -5.93 -6.01 15.73
N PHE A 78 -5.58 -7.02 16.52
CA PHE A 78 -4.49 -6.96 17.50
C PHE A 78 -3.30 -7.80 17.00
N PRO A 79 -2.06 -7.29 17.09
CA PRO A 79 -0.87 -7.94 16.50
C PRO A 79 -0.41 -9.21 17.22
N GLY A 80 -1.09 -9.64 18.30
CA GLY A 80 -0.65 -10.78 19.11
C GLY A 80 0.78 -10.61 19.63
N ASN A 81 1.67 -11.55 19.27
CA ASN A 81 3.08 -11.55 19.67
C ASN A 81 4.01 -10.90 18.62
N TRP A 82 3.48 -10.24 17.59
CA TRP A 82 4.30 -9.63 16.56
C TRP A 82 4.76 -8.24 16.99
N HIS A 83 6.02 -7.94 16.71
CA HIS A 83 6.66 -6.65 16.98
C HIS A 83 7.02 -5.95 15.67
N LEU A 84 6.05 -5.89 14.76
CA LEU A 84 6.22 -5.28 13.45
C LEU A 84 5.72 -3.84 13.45
N ASN A 85 6.55 -2.93 12.98
CA ASN A 85 6.15 -1.56 12.67
C ASN A 85 5.55 -1.49 11.28
N ILE A 86 4.32 -0.98 11.19
CA ILE A 86 3.54 -0.93 9.97
C ILE A 86 3.29 0.54 9.61
N ALA A 87 3.43 0.87 8.33
CA ALA A 87 2.92 2.11 7.78
C ALA A 87 1.81 1.82 6.75
N ASP A 88 0.75 2.62 6.72
CA ASP A 88 -0.14 2.70 5.55
C ASP A 88 0.20 3.96 4.77
N LEU A 89 0.64 3.77 3.53
CA LEU A 89 1.13 4.85 2.68
C LEU A 89 0.05 5.41 1.76
N GLY A 90 -1.19 4.90 1.85
CA GLY A 90 -2.32 5.33 1.07
C GLY A 90 -2.44 4.59 -0.26
N ASP A 91 -2.87 5.30 -1.30
CA ASP A 91 -3.31 4.69 -2.55
C ASP A 91 -2.61 5.27 -3.79
N ILE A 92 -2.27 4.41 -4.75
CA ILE A 92 -1.99 4.78 -6.14
C ILE A 92 -3.33 4.86 -6.87
N GLN A 93 -3.62 6.01 -7.46
CA GLN A 93 -4.80 6.23 -8.30
C GLN A 93 -4.56 5.71 -9.73
N GLN A 94 -5.64 5.53 -10.50
CA GLN A 94 -5.50 5.22 -11.93
C GLN A 94 -4.73 6.34 -12.62
N GLY A 95 -3.66 5.98 -13.34
CA GLY A 95 -3.02 6.88 -14.29
C GLY A 95 -3.86 7.03 -15.56
N ASP A 96 -3.47 7.95 -16.43
CA ASP A 96 -4.14 8.18 -17.72
C ASP A 96 -4.28 6.88 -18.51
N THR A 97 -3.23 6.05 -18.50
CA THR A 97 -3.24 4.69 -19.03
C THR A 97 -2.91 3.65 -17.95
N VAL A 98 -3.26 2.39 -18.20
CA VAL A 98 -2.93 1.27 -17.29
C VAL A 98 -1.41 1.15 -17.10
N LYS A 99 -0.64 1.47 -18.15
CA LYS A 99 0.84 1.46 -18.10
C LYS A 99 1.39 2.53 -17.15
N ASP A 100 0.72 3.67 -17.03
CA ASP A 100 1.12 4.71 -16.09
C ASP A 100 0.89 4.25 -14.64
N THR A 101 -0.22 3.56 -14.38
CA THR A 101 -0.45 2.90 -13.09
C THR A 101 0.64 1.86 -12.82
N TYR A 102 0.97 1.00 -13.79
CA TYR A 102 2.03 -0.01 -13.62
C TYR A 102 3.38 0.61 -13.33
N PHE A 103 3.73 1.71 -13.99
CA PHE A 103 4.96 2.44 -13.72
C PHE A 103 5.01 2.96 -12.29
N ALA A 104 3.91 3.55 -11.80
CA ALA A 104 3.81 4.01 -10.41
C ALA A 104 3.97 2.86 -9.40
N VAL A 105 3.34 1.71 -9.67
CA VAL A 105 3.45 0.49 -8.86
C VAL A 105 4.89 -0.03 -8.84
N GLU A 106 5.52 -0.15 -10.01
CA GLU A 106 6.91 -0.60 -10.17
C GLU A 106 7.85 0.27 -9.33
N LYS A 107 7.75 1.61 -9.47
CA LYS A 107 8.61 2.54 -8.72
C LYS A 107 8.35 2.51 -7.22
N THR A 108 7.09 2.44 -6.82
CA THR A 108 6.72 2.38 -5.39
C THR A 108 7.26 1.09 -4.75
N VAL A 109 7.04 -0.06 -5.38
CA VAL A 109 7.50 -1.36 -4.87
C VAL A 109 9.02 -1.42 -4.84
N ALA A 110 9.70 -1.00 -5.92
CA ALA A 110 11.17 -1.00 -5.97
C ALA A 110 11.78 -0.11 -4.89
N ALA A 111 11.19 1.06 -4.64
CA ALA A 111 11.62 1.97 -3.58
C ALA A 111 11.48 1.34 -2.18
N LEU A 112 10.33 0.74 -1.89
CA LEU A 112 10.08 0.10 -0.59
C LEU A 112 11.03 -1.07 -0.35
N VAL A 113 11.24 -1.92 -1.34
CA VAL A 113 12.12 -3.08 -1.22
C VAL A 113 13.58 -2.65 -1.04
N LYS A 114 14.02 -1.60 -1.73
CA LYS A 114 15.35 -1.00 -1.54
C LYS A 114 15.55 -0.44 -0.13
N MET A 115 14.46 -0.04 0.53
CA MET A 115 14.45 0.40 1.94
C MET A 115 14.28 -0.77 2.92
N GLU A 116 14.31 -2.03 2.45
CA GLU A 116 14.04 -3.23 3.24
C GLU A 116 12.63 -3.26 3.88
N VAL A 117 11.68 -2.52 3.28
CA VAL A 117 10.28 -2.49 3.70
C VAL A 117 9.47 -3.45 2.83
N ILE A 118 8.73 -4.37 3.46
CA ILE A 118 7.88 -5.33 2.74
C ILE A 118 6.59 -4.65 2.28
N PRO A 119 6.33 -4.53 0.96
CA PRO A 119 5.08 -3.97 0.46
C PRO A 119 3.94 -4.99 0.58
N VAL A 120 2.83 -4.56 1.18
CA VAL A 120 1.55 -5.27 1.20
C VAL A 120 0.56 -4.50 0.33
N ILE A 121 0.22 -5.09 -0.81
CA ILE A 121 -0.60 -4.45 -1.83
C ILE A 121 -2.07 -4.84 -1.64
N LEU A 122 -2.93 -3.83 -1.49
CA LEU A 122 -4.37 -3.96 -1.67
C LEU A 122 -4.70 -3.63 -3.13
N GLY A 123 -4.77 -4.65 -3.98
CA GLY A 123 -4.95 -4.50 -5.43
C GLY A 123 -6.42 -4.48 -5.87
N GLY A 124 -6.65 -4.05 -7.11
CA GLY A 124 -7.93 -4.20 -7.81
C GLY A 124 -7.98 -5.50 -8.61
N SER A 125 -7.22 -5.56 -9.70
CA SER A 125 -7.17 -6.71 -10.61
C SER A 125 -5.85 -7.48 -10.55
N GLN A 126 -5.89 -8.76 -10.97
CA GLN A 126 -4.75 -9.69 -10.86
C GLN A 126 -3.58 -9.31 -11.77
N ASP A 127 -3.80 -8.58 -12.85
CA ASP A 127 -2.73 -8.12 -13.74
C ASP A 127 -1.70 -7.21 -13.05
N LEU A 128 -2.04 -6.59 -11.92
CA LEU A 128 -1.11 -5.80 -11.11
C LEU A 128 0.09 -6.61 -10.60
N ILE A 129 -0.04 -7.95 -10.52
CA ILE A 129 1.06 -8.85 -10.20
C ILE A 129 2.23 -8.69 -11.18
N TYR A 130 1.96 -8.34 -12.43
CA TYR A 130 2.98 -8.08 -13.43
C TYR A 130 3.82 -6.86 -13.04
N ALA A 131 3.18 -5.73 -12.73
CA ALA A 131 3.89 -4.52 -12.31
C ALA A 131 4.70 -4.72 -11.02
N GLN A 132 4.14 -5.46 -10.06
CA GLN A 132 4.86 -5.85 -8.85
C GLN A 132 6.09 -6.71 -9.17
N TYR A 133 5.94 -7.73 -10.03
CA TYR A 133 7.04 -8.60 -10.43
C TYR A 133 8.18 -7.81 -11.10
N ARG A 134 7.84 -6.90 -12.02
CA ARG A 134 8.80 -6.05 -12.73
C ARG A 134 9.55 -5.09 -11.80
N ALA A 135 8.99 -4.71 -10.66
CA ALA A 135 9.68 -3.89 -9.66
C ALA A 135 10.96 -4.57 -9.15
N TYR A 136 10.98 -5.90 -9.14
CA TYR A 136 12.10 -6.69 -8.67
C TYR A 136 13.18 -6.92 -9.74
N ASP A 137 12.99 -6.49 -10.99
CA ASP A 137 14.02 -6.63 -12.05
C ASP A 137 15.35 -5.95 -11.68
N THR A 138 15.29 -4.96 -10.79
CA THR A 138 16.48 -4.22 -10.32
C THR A 138 17.14 -4.86 -9.11
N LEU A 139 16.57 -5.93 -8.55
CA LEU A 139 17.20 -6.72 -7.51
C LEU A 139 18.15 -7.73 -8.14
N ASP A 140 19.35 -7.86 -7.57
CA ASP A 140 20.34 -8.86 -8.00
C ASP A 140 19.98 -10.30 -7.55
N GLU A 141 18.75 -10.52 -7.08
CA GLU A 141 18.27 -11.79 -6.53
C GLU A 141 17.25 -12.46 -7.45
N MET A 142 17.25 -13.80 -7.47
CA MET A 142 16.23 -14.55 -8.20
C MET A 142 14.89 -14.46 -7.47
N VAL A 143 13.89 -13.89 -8.13
CA VAL A 143 12.52 -13.81 -7.62
C VAL A 143 11.64 -14.90 -8.25
N ASN A 144 11.02 -15.70 -7.38
CA ASN A 144 10.00 -16.66 -7.77
C ASN A 144 8.61 -16.07 -7.54
N LEU A 145 7.71 -16.28 -8.50
CA LEU A 145 6.31 -15.91 -8.40
C LEU A 145 5.47 -17.17 -8.14
N VAL A 146 4.57 -17.12 -7.14
CA VAL A 146 3.73 -18.25 -6.71
C VAL A 146 2.27 -17.84 -6.76
#